data_AF-A0A3D5NWF1-F1
#
_entry.id   AF-A0A3D5NWF1-F1
#
_cell.length_a   1.000
_cell.length_b   1.000
_cell.length_c   1.000
_cell.angle_alpha   90.00
_cell.angle_beta   90.00
_cell.angle_gamma   90.00
#
_symmetry.space_group_name_H-M   'P 1'
#
loop_
_entity.id
_entity.type
_entity.pdbx_description
1 polymer ?
#
loop_
_entity_poly.entity_id
_entity_poly.type
_entity_poly.pdbx_seq_one_letter_code
_entity_poly.pdbx_strand_id
1 'polypeptide(L)' 'MGAGIFDDAVVTYFPAPNSATGEDVVEISVHGGEFIQQELLRVLANQDSVRLAEPGEFTLRSFLNEKIDLSR' A
#
# COMPACT_ATOMS: atom_id res chain seq x y z
N MET A 1 -4.62 -15.76 17.86
CA MET A 1 -5.93 -15.12 17.66
C MET A 1 -6.30 -15.36 16.21
N GLY A 2 -7.47 -15.94 15.99
CA GLY A 2 -7.76 -16.75 14.80
C GLY A 2 -7.97 -15.94 13.52
N ALA A 3 -7.73 -16.62 12.41
CA ALA A 3 -8.20 -16.24 11.08
C ALA A 3 -9.71 -15.98 11.14
N GLY A 4 -10.09 -14.71 11.02
CA GLY A 4 -11.47 -14.24 10.98
C GLY A 4 -11.51 -12.91 10.22
N ILE A 5 -12.66 -12.58 9.65
CA ILE A 5 -12.89 -11.28 9.00
C ILE A 5 -12.84 -10.21 10.09
N PHE A 6 -11.98 -9.21 9.92
CA PHE A 6 -11.79 -8.12 10.89
C PHE A 6 -12.22 -6.75 10.37
N ASP A 7 -12.53 -6.62 9.07
CA ASP A 7 -13.07 -5.40 8.49
C ASP A 7 -13.75 -5.65 7.13
N ASP A 8 -14.63 -4.73 6.73
CA ASP A 8 -15.09 -4.56 5.35
C ASP A 8 -14.30 -3.41 4.71
N ALA A 9 -13.62 -3.70 3.59
CA ALA A 9 -12.70 -2.75 2.95
C ALA A 9 -13.13 -2.38 1.53
N VAL A 10 -12.74 -1.19 1.08
CA VAL A 10 -12.79 -0.78 -0.33
C VAL A 10 -11.40 -0.93 -0.92
N VAL A 11 -11.30 -1.71 -2.00
CA VAL A 11 -10.03 -1.97 -2.68
C VAL A 11 -10.03 -1.30 -4.04
N THR A 12 -8.98 -0.52 -4.31
CA THR A 12 -8.77 0.12 -5.61
C THR A 12 -7.48 -0.41 -6.24
N TYR A 13 -7.57 -0.90 -7.47
CA TYR A 13 -6.42 -1.34 -8.24
C TYR A 13 -6.06 -0.30 -9.30
N PHE A 14 -4.80 0.13 -9.27
CA PHE A 14 -4.19 1.03 -10.24
C PHE A 14 -3.17 0.24 -11.07
N PRO A 15 -3.53 -0.21 -12.28
CA PRO A 15 -2.61 -0.92 -13.14
C PRO A 15 -1.49 0.01 -13.63
N ALA A 16 -0.27 -0.51 -13.70
CA ALA A 16 0.84 0.17 -14.35
C ALA A 16 0.50 0.52 -15.82
N PRO A 17 0.97 1.68 -16.34
CA PRO A 17 1.76 2.71 -15.65
C PRO A 17 0.89 3.78 -14.95
N ASN A 18 -0.41 3.56 -14.84
CA ASN A 18 -1.40 4.55 -14.42
C ASN A 18 -1.64 4.54 -12.90
N SER A 19 -0.56 4.49 -12.13
CA SER A 19 -0.55 4.56 -10.67
C SER A 19 0.33 5.69 -10.17
N ALA A 20 0.29 5.95 -8.86
CA ALA A 20 1.12 6.96 -8.22
C ALA A 20 2.62 6.66 -8.38
N THR A 21 3.05 5.40 -8.23
CA THR A 21 4.45 5.01 -8.38
C THR A 21 4.84 4.67 -9.82
N GLY A 22 3.88 4.47 -10.72
CA GLY A 22 4.14 3.92 -12.06
C GLY A 22 4.21 2.39 -12.11
N GLU A 23 4.15 1.71 -10.96
CA GLU A 23 4.08 0.25 -10.82
C GLU A 23 2.62 -0.21 -10.62
N ASP A 24 2.35 -1.52 -10.60
CA ASP A 24 1.04 -2.00 -10.17
C ASP A 24 0.82 -1.67 -8.68
N VAL A 25 -0.27 -0.97 -8.36
CA VAL A 25 -0.58 -0.52 -6.99
C VAL A 25 -1.99 -0.97 -6.62
N VAL A 26 -2.13 -1.52 -5.41
CA VAL A 26 -3.42 -1.80 -4.78
C VAL A 26 -3.51 -0.94 -3.52
N GLU A 27 -4.56 -0.13 -3.43
CA GLU A 27 -4.92 0.61 -2.22
C GLU A 27 -6.05 -0.12 -1.49
N ILE A 28 -5.83 -0.46 -0.23
CA ILE A 28 -6.81 -1.12 0.64
C ILE A 28 -7.29 -0.09 1.67
N SER A 29 -8.46 0.49 1.41
CA SER A 29 -9.09 1.47 2.30
C SER A 29 -9.94 0.75 3.35
N VAL A 30 -9.53 0.86 4.60
CA VAL A 30 -10.18 0.25 5.78
C VAL A 30 -10.78 1.31 6.70
N HIS A 31 -11.62 0.89 7.64
CA HIS A 31 -12.11 1.79 8.68
C HIS A 31 -10.94 2.32 9.55
N GLY A 32 -11.05 3.57 9.99
CA GLY A 32 -9.98 4.30 10.68
C GLY A 32 -9.63 3.86 12.11
N GLY A 33 -9.98 2.64 12.50
CA GLY A 33 -9.63 2.10 13.82
C GLY A 33 -8.18 1.63 13.86
N GLU A 34 -7.44 2.03 14.90
CA GLU A 34 -6.03 1.64 15.08
C GLU A 34 -5.86 0.11 15.04
N PHE A 35 -6.75 -0.63 15.71
CA PHE A 35 -6.76 -2.09 15.69
C PHE A 35 -6.82 -2.66 14.25
N ILE A 36 -7.70 -2.11 13.41
CA ILE A 36 -7.92 -2.58 12.04
C ILE A 36 -6.67 -2.32 11.19
N GLN A 37 -6.07 -1.14 11.30
CA GLN A 37 -4.85 -0.79 10.57
C GLN A 37 -3.66 -1.66 10.99
N GLN A 38 -3.49 -1.91 12.29
CA GLN A 38 -2.42 -2.77 12.80
C GLN A 38 -2.60 -4.23 12.37
N GLU A 39 -3.83 -4.75 12.36
CA GLU A 39 -4.10 -6.12 11.94
C GLU A 39 -3.91 -6.28 10.42
N LEU A 40 -4.31 -5.31 9.61
CA LEU A 40 -4.03 -5.30 8.17
C LEU A 40 -2.51 -5.33 7.91
N LEU A 41 -1.74 -4.46 8.57
CA LEU A 41 -0.28 -4.44 8.45
C LEU A 41 0.35 -5.76 8.89
N ARG A 42 -0.13 -6.36 9.99
CA ARG A 42 0.33 -7.68 10.45
C ARG A 42 0.08 -8.76 9.40
N VAL A 43 -1.12 -8.82 8.83
CA VAL A 43 -1.48 -9.85 7.83
C VAL A 43 -0.64 -9.70 6.57
N LEU A 44 -0.43 -8.46 6.10
CA LEU A 44 0.40 -8.16 4.93
C LEU A 44 1.87 -8.46 5.18
N ALA A 45 2.43 -8.03 6.32
CA ALA A 45 3.84 -8.23 6.66
C ALA A 45 4.21 -9.71 6.91
N ASN A 46 3.22 -10.58 7.15
CA ASN A 46 3.43 -12.02 7.26
C ASN A 46 3.52 -12.75 5.90
N GLN A 47 3.33 -12.05 4.77
CA GLN A 47 3.52 -12.63 3.44
C GLN A 47 5.00 -12.55 3.04
N ASP A 48 5.56 -13.65 2.52
CA ASP A 48 6.98 -13.73 2.14
C ASP A 48 7.39 -12.69 1.08
N SER A 49 6.44 -12.24 0.26
CA SER A 49 6.68 -11.27 -0.82
C SER A 49 6.45 -9.81 -0.42
N VAL A 50 6.17 -9.53 0.86
CA VAL A 50 5.83 -8.18 1.33
C VAL A 50 6.91 -7.68 2.28
N ARG A 51 7.29 -6.40 2.10
CA ARG A 51 8.18 -5.67 2.99
C ARG A 51 7.54 -4.33 3.34
N LEU A 52 7.75 -3.88 4.58
CA LEU A 52 7.40 -2.52 4.98
C LEU A 52 8.21 -1.50 4.18
N ALA A 53 7.52 -0.49 3.64
CA ALA A 53 8.16 0.58 2.89
C ALA A 53 9.08 1.43 3.78
N GLU A 54 10.18 1.91 3.20
CA GLU A 54 11.06 2.88 3.82
C GLU A 54 10.47 4.31 3.76
N PRO A 55 10.96 5.24 4.58
CA PRO A 55 10.52 6.64 4.54
C PRO A 55 10.67 7.23 3.13
N GLY A 56 9.56 7.70 2.56
CA GLY A 56 9.52 8.32 1.23
C GLY A 56 9.65 7.35 0.06
N GLU A 57 9.66 6.03 0.29
CA GLU A 57 9.93 5.05 -0.75
C GLU A 57 8.93 5.11 -1.92
N PHE A 58 7.63 5.31 -1.64
CA PHE A 58 6.62 5.44 -2.70
C PHE A 58 6.88 6.66 -3.60
N THR A 59 7.14 7.84 -3.01
CA THR A 59 7.45 9.06 -3.77
C THR A 59 8.77 8.93 -4.53
N LEU A 60 9.78 8.28 -3.94
CA LEU A 60 11.03 7.99 -4.63
C LEU A 60 10.79 7.11 -5.86
N ARG A 61 9.96 6.07 -5.76
CA ARG A 61 9.58 5.23 -6.90
C ARG A 61 8.81 6.01 -7.96
N SER A 62 7.90 6.91 -7.56
CA SER A 62 7.24 7.84 -8.48
C SER A 62 8.25 8.67 -9.28
N PHE A 63 9.28 9.21 -8.61
CA PHE A 63 10.35 9.97 -9.28
C PHE A 63 11.17 9.07 -10.23
N LEU A 64 11.58 7.88 -9.78
CA LEU A 64 12.36 6.95 -10.60
C LEU A 64 11.61 6.46 -11.84
N ASN A 65 10.28 6.39 -11.77
CA ASN A 65 9.40 6.02 -12.89
C ASN A 65 8.85 7.25 -13.64
N GLU A 66 9.48 8.41 -13.51
CA GLU A 66 9.16 9.64 -14.26
C GLU A 66 7.69 10.12 -14.08
N LYS A 67 7.04 9.74 -12.98
CA LYS A 67 5.67 10.20 -12.65
C LYS A 67 5.66 11.62 -12.11
N ILE A 68 6.74 12.02 -11.44
CA ILE A 68 6.97 13.35 -10.85
C ILE A 68 8.42 13.77 -11.06
N ASP A 69 8.71 15.06 -10.93
CA ASP A 69 10.08 15.60 -10.89
C ASP A 69 10.46 16.02 -9.46
N LEU A 70 11.75 16.22 -9.17
CA LEU A 70 12.22 16.58 -7.81
C LEU A 70 11.87 18.01 -7.38
N SER A 71 11.56 18.88 -8.33
CA SER A 71 11.37 20.30 -8.12
C SER A 71 9.90 20.70 -7.96
N ARG A 72 8.98 19.73 -8.04
CA ARG A 72 7.54 19.90 -7.98
C ARG A 72 6.88 18.95 -6.99
#